data_AF-A0A953FC67-F1
#
_entry.id   AF-A0A953FC67-F1
#
_cell.length_a   1.000
_cell.length_b   1.000
_cell.length_c   1.000
_cell.angle_alpha   90.00
_cell.angle_beta   90.00
_cell.angle_gamma   90.00
#
_symmetry.space_group_name_H-M   'P 1'
#
loop_
_entity.id
_entity.type
_entity.pdbx_description
1 polymer ?
#
loop_
_entity_poly.entity_id
_entity_poly.type
_entity_poly.pdbx_seq_one_letter_code
_entity_poly.pdbx_strand_id
1 'polypeptide(L)'
;YLHCPMTDAPEPTPKDTEITPSESAPGKRPTKGFRVTRLEKRIGAIFSIMSRAFAIVLIGIAIIFLARELSKDGYVITQVNVPASFEAAGYTGPVVAKRIANQLNEIIRITNTAEIAQEYGDSSDEADISVDMVGMGVPVRAFVELIGNALGIDRKKKITADITLSGGEVILVLNITGAPVERVEVPLDSDLEVSLRQLLTEASEAILKYTNESVLSQYYSNHLRDGEKSIKFARYVLDKHKGNSRLEAQAFAQWAAGLQRMKKLAAAEQKIRQGIEIDSTVSALYTSWSFIYEQRGDFDNAIRMNKKALSFLGPDAPILWKITGFNNMGVNFSFKGNHDSAIYYYKKALALDGKFNFASYNMACEYSLMGDTIRCLDELEKAFAYGFNTRIVLEDEDMVGMLNHPRMKELLMKYAEP
;
A
#
# COMPACT_ATOMS: atom_id res chain seq x y z
N TYR A 1 101.16 41.58 -2.01
CA TYR A 1 101.64 40.36 -2.68
C TYR A 1 102.19 39.45 -1.60
N LEU A 2 101.91 38.15 -1.51
CA LEU A 2 101.18 37.17 -2.29
C LEU A 2 101.19 35.89 -1.42
N HIS A 3 100.13 35.10 -1.50
CA HIS A 3 100.03 33.68 -1.16
C HIS A 3 100.61 33.12 0.16
N CYS A 4 99.69 32.58 0.99
CA CYS A 4 99.87 31.43 1.89
C CYS A 4 98.49 31.11 2.55
N PRO A 5 98.29 30.00 3.29
CA PRO A 5 99.13 28.80 3.50
C PRO A 5 98.30 27.47 3.32
N MET A 6 98.79 26.22 3.23
CA MET A 6 99.66 25.35 4.08
C MET A 6 99.31 25.36 5.57
N THR A 7 99.42 24.34 6.41
CA THR A 7 99.55 22.87 6.41
C THR A 7 99.35 22.47 7.90
N ASP A 8 99.32 21.15 8.15
CA ASP A 8 99.83 20.49 9.37
C ASP A 8 98.93 20.31 10.61
N ALA A 9 98.68 19.02 10.88
CA ALA A 9 98.43 18.43 12.20
C ALA A 9 99.71 18.50 13.06
N PRO A 10 99.60 18.51 14.40
CA PRO A 10 99.70 17.23 15.14
C PRO A 10 98.97 17.18 16.53
N GLU A 11 98.77 15.97 17.06
CA GLU A 11 98.62 15.65 18.51
C GLU A 11 100.00 15.74 19.23
N PRO A 12 100.19 15.67 20.59
CA PRO A 12 99.29 15.25 21.66
C PRO A 12 99.33 16.11 22.98
N THR A 13 98.49 15.69 23.94
CA THR A 13 98.35 15.98 25.40
C THR A 13 99.66 16.01 26.24
N PRO A 14 99.68 16.23 27.59
CA PRO A 14 98.65 16.65 28.58
C PRO A 14 99.14 17.74 29.58
N LYS A 15 98.27 18.25 30.45
CA LYS A 15 98.51 18.26 31.92
C LYS A 15 97.32 18.81 32.70
N ASP A 16 96.96 18.04 33.71
CA ASP A 16 95.97 18.30 34.73
C ASP A 16 96.23 19.59 35.51
N THR A 17 95.16 20.31 35.84
CA THR A 17 94.93 20.89 37.18
C THR A 17 93.51 21.48 37.26
N GLU A 18 92.62 20.72 37.90
CA GLU A 18 91.68 21.14 38.96
C GLU A 18 91.98 22.55 39.55
N ILE A 19 91.04 23.49 39.79
CA ILE A 19 89.82 23.41 40.64
C ILE A 19 88.98 24.72 40.50
N THR A 20 87.69 24.56 40.15
CA THR A 20 86.46 25.25 40.68
C THR A 20 86.21 26.78 40.45
N PRO A 21 85.00 27.33 40.76
CA PRO A 21 83.82 27.29 39.89
C PRO A 21 83.13 28.67 39.71
N SER A 22 82.34 28.87 38.66
CA SER A 22 81.29 29.91 38.69
C SER A 22 80.11 29.60 37.77
N GLU A 23 78.91 29.94 38.26
CA GLU A 23 77.62 29.85 37.61
C GLU A 23 77.47 30.83 36.43
N SER A 24 76.77 30.43 35.37
CA SER A 24 75.67 31.20 34.74
C SER A 24 75.14 30.54 33.46
N ALA A 25 73.81 30.53 33.33
CA ALA A 25 73.00 30.11 32.17
C ALA A 25 73.08 31.16 31.01
N PRO A 26 72.27 31.13 29.91
CA PRO A 26 71.22 30.17 29.46
C PRO A 26 71.18 29.87 27.92
N GLY A 27 70.31 28.94 27.52
CA GLY A 27 69.60 29.02 26.22
C GLY A 27 69.60 27.77 25.32
N LYS A 28 68.49 27.01 25.26
CA LYS A 28 68.18 26.07 24.15
C LYS A 28 66.77 26.31 23.60
N ARG A 29 66.68 26.36 22.26
CA ARG A 29 65.47 26.62 21.44
C ARG A 29 64.42 25.50 21.55
N PRO A 30 63.10 25.78 21.43
CA PRO A 30 62.07 24.75 21.47
C PRO A 30 61.78 24.17 20.06
N THR A 31 61.64 22.85 19.98
CA THR A 31 61.04 22.13 18.84
C THR A 31 59.52 22.05 19.02
N LYS A 32 58.75 22.38 17.99
CA LYS A 32 57.28 22.33 17.98
C LYS A 32 56.78 20.87 17.96
N GLY A 33 56.42 20.33 19.11
CA GLY A 33 55.56 19.13 19.20
C GLY A 33 54.11 19.48 18.87
N PHE A 34 53.54 18.85 17.85
CA PHE A 34 52.10 18.94 17.54
C PHE A 34 51.30 18.38 18.73
N ARG A 35 50.36 19.18 19.28
CA ARG A 35 49.57 18.85 20.47
C ARG A 35 48.49 17.80 20.18
N VAL A 36 48.85 16.51 20.22
CA VAL A 36 47.93 15.34 20.05
C VAL A 36 46.84 15.29 21.13
N THR A 37 47.13 15.73 22.36
CA THR A 37 46.17 15.69 23.50
C THR A 37 44.98 16.65 23.38
N ARG A 38 45.05 17.68 22.54
CA ARG A 38 43.89 18.55 22.24
C ARG A 38 42.96 17.94 21.21
N LEU A 39 43.45 17.05 20.36
CA LEU A 39 42.68 16.43 19.29
C LEU A 39 41.78 15.33 19.86
N GLU A 40 42.29 14.46 20.73
CA GLU A 40 41.51 13.39 21.39
C GLU A 40 40.36 13.93 22.24
N LYS A 41 40.61 14.97 23.07
CA LYS A 41 39.55 15.62 23.85
C LYS A 41 38.49 16.29 22.98
N ARG A 42 38.89 16.85 21.83
CA ARG A 42 37.96 17.45 20.86
C ARG A 42 37.14 16.38 20.14
N ILE A 43 37.76 15.26 19.75
CA ILE A 43 37.08 14.11 19.12
C ILE A 43 36.08 13.49 20.09
N GLY A 44 36.45 13.27 21.35
CA GLY A 44 35.53 12.73 22.38
C GLY A 44 34.36 13.67 22.68
N ALA A 45 34.60 14.98 22.74
CA ALA A 45 33.53 15.97 22.91
C ALA A 45 32.58 16.00 21.70
N ILE A 46 33.12 15.97 20.48
CA ILE A 46 32.33 15.88 19.24
C ILE A 46 31.51 14.59 19.22
N PHE A 47 32.11 13.44 19.57
CA PHE A 47 31.40 12.16 19.60
C PHE A 47 30.25 12.15 20.62
N SER A 48 30.45 12.73 21.82
CA SER A 48 29.39 12.87 22.84
C SER A 48 28.25 13.79 22.40
N ILE A 49 28.56 14.89 21.70
CA ILE A 49 27.55 15.78 21.14
C ILE A 49 26.79 15.07 20.01
N MET A 50 27.51 14.38 19.12
CA MET A 50 26.92 13.61 18.02
C MET A 50 26.05 12.46 18.51
N SER A 51 26.45 11.74 19.57
CA SER A 51 25.66 10.64 20.14
C SER A 51 24.39 11.14 20.82
N ARG A 52 24.44 12.29 21.51
CA ARG A 52 23.25 12.95 22.07
C ARG A 52 22.33 13.47 20.97
N ALA A 53 22.88 14.08 19.92
CA ALA A 53 22.10 14.52 18.77
C ALA A 53 21.43 13.34 18.07
N PHE A 54 22.15 12.23 17.89
CA PHE A 54 21.62 10.99 17.33
C PHE A 54 20.52 10.38 18.21
N ALA A 55 20.70 10.34 19.53
CA ALA A 55 19.67 9.89 20.46
C ALA A 55 18.41 10.78 20.41
N ILE A 56 18.57 12.10 20.33
CA ILE A 56 17.44 13.05 20.18
C ILE A 56 16.71 12.81 18.85
N VAL A 57 17.45 12.58 17.75
CA VAL A 57 16.85 12.25 16.44
C VAL A 57 16.11 10.92 16.51
N LEU A 58 16.67 9.87 17.12
CA LEU A 58 16.01 8.59 17.31
C LEU A 58 14.75 8.72 18.18
N ILE A 59 14.80 9.49 19.26
CA ILE A 59 13.64 9.78 20.10
C ILE A 59 12.60 10.57 19.29
N GLY A 60 13.01 11.54 18.49
CA GLY A 60 12.11 12.27 17.58
C GLY A 60 11.44 11.36 16.56
N ILE A 61 12.19 10.45 15.93
CA ILE A 61 11.65 9.43 15.02
C ILE A 61 10.70 8.51 15.76
N ALA A 62 11.05 8.05 16.97
CA ALA A 62 10.21 7.20 17.79
C ALA A 62 8.92 7.91 18.23
N ILE A 63 8.98 9.21 18.57
CA ILE A 63 7.81 10.02 18.91
C ILE A 63 6.94 10.26 17.67
N ILE A 64 7.53 10.54 16.51
CA ILE A 64 6.77 10.70 15.25
C ILE A 64 6.13 9.37 14.85
N PHE A 65 6.86 8.26 14.97
CA PHE A 65 6.35 6.92 14.71
C PHE A 65 5.23 6.57 15.68
N LEU A 66 5.44 6.80 16.98
CA LEU A 66 4.45 6.63 18.01
C LEU A 66 3.23 7.50 17.70
N ALA A 67 3.37 8.81 17.51
CA ALA A 67 2.28 9.72 17.19
C ALA A 67 1.51 9.30 15.92
N ARG A 68 2.21 8.86 14.87
CA ARG A 68 1.58 8.30 13.67
C ARG A 68 0.79 7.02 13.99
N GLU A 69 1.36 6.12 14.77
CA GLU A 69 0.70 4.87 15.18
C GLU A 69 -0.48 5.15 16.13
N LEU A 70 -0.37 6.13 17.03
CA LEU A 70 -1.45 6.57 17.92
C LEU A 70 -2.56 7.29 17.15
N SER A 71 -2.26 7.86 15.98
CA SER A 71 -3.21 8.56 15.12
C SER A 71 -3.95 7.66 14.13
N LYS A 72 -3.60 6.37 14.03
CA LYS A 72 -4.33 5.43 13.18
C LYS A 72 -5.69 5.11 13.81
N ASP A 73 -6.76 5.48 13.11
CA ASP A 73 -8.14 5.13 13.46
C ASP A 73 -8.37 3.62 13.25
N GLY A 74 -8.31 2.84 14.33
CA GLY A 74 -8.66 1.42 14.33
C GLY A 74 -10.11 1.17 14.77
N TYR A 75 -10.76 0.16 14.19
CA TYR A 75 -12.05 -0.34 14.68
C TYR A 75 -11.87 -1.73 15.31
N VAL A 76 -12.60 -1.99 16.39
CA VAL A 76 -12.65 -3.33 17.02
C VAL A 76 -14.09 -3.78 17.16
N ILE A 77 -14.31 -5.03 16.81
CA ILE A 77 -15.58 -5.72 17.02
C ILE A 77 -15.56 -6.23 18.45
N THR A 78 -16.21 -5.51 19.36
CA THR A 78 -16.08 -5.77 20.80
C THR A 78 -17.13 -6.74 21.31
N GLN A 79 -18.33 -6.74 20.73
CA GLN A 79 -19.42 -7.58 21.17
C GLN A 79 -20.33 -7.94 20.01
N VAL A 80 -20.61 -9.23 19.86
CA VAL A 80 -21.61 -9.75 18.93
C VAL A 80 -22.55 -10.64 19.73
N ASN A 81 -23.82 -10.25 19.82
CA ASN A 81 -24.85 -11.06 20.45
C ASN A 81 -25.57 -11.87 19.37
N VAL A 82 -25.80 -13.15 19.62
CA VAL A 82 -26.41 -14.08 18.68
C VAL A 82 -27.60 -14.81 19.32
N PRO A 83 -28.58 -15.28 18.54
CA PRO A 83 -29.68 -16.09 19.06
C PRO A 83 -29.21 -17.45 19.57
N ALA A 84 -29.96 -18.06 20.50
CA ALA A 84 -29.65 -19.38 21.04
C ALA A 84 -29.54 -20.48 19.95
N SER A 85 -30.29 -20.36 18.86
CA SER A 85 -30.19 -21.29 17.72
C SER A 85 -28.86 -21.19 16.97
N PHE A 86 -28.25 -20.01 16.91
CA PHE A 86 -26.91 -19.81 16.33
C PHE A 86 -25.85 -20.41 17.25
N GLU A 87 -25.95 -20.19 18.56
CA GLU A 87 -25.02 -20.79 19.52
C GLU A 87 -25.07 -22.32 19.49
N ALA A 88 -26.27 -22.90 19.43
CA ALA A 88 -26.47 -24.33 19.32
C ALA A 88 -25.86 -24.92 18.04
N ALA A 89 -25.78 -24.13 16.96
CA ALA A 89 -25.12 -24.47 15.71
C ALA A 89 -23.61 -24.19 15.70
N GLY A 90 -23.03 -23.70 16.81
CA GLY A 90 -21.61 -23.38 16.95
C GLY A 90 -21.22 -21.96 16.52
N TYR A 91 -22.19 -21.11 16.15
CA TYR A 91 -21.98 -19.70 15.78
C TYR A 91 -22.15 -18.79 17.00
N THR A 92 -21.25 -18.93 17.98
CA THR A 92 -21.23 -18.06 19.15
C THR A 92 -20.86 -16.62 18.77
N GLY A 93 -21.19 -15.66 19.62
CA GLY A 93 -20.82 -14.25 19.43
C GLY A 93 -19.36 -14.04 19.01
N PRO A 94 -18.36 -14.56 19.76
CA PRO A 94 -16.95 -14.46 19.40
C PRO A 94 -16.61 -15.10 18.04
N VAL A 95 -17.23 -16.25 17.70
CA VAL A 95 -17.02 -16.90 16.40
C VAL A 95 -17.52 -16.02 15.26
N VAL A 96 -18.70 -15.41 15.41
CA VAL A 96 -19.26 -14.50 14.40
C VAL A 96 -18.43 -13.23 14.31
N ALA A 97 -18.00 -12.64 15.43
CA ALA A 97 -17.10 -11.48 15.46
C ALA A 97 -15.83 -11.73 14.65
N LYS A 98 -15.15 -12.85 14.92
CA LYS A 98 -13.95 -13.27 14.20
C LYS A 98 -14.20 -13.49 12.71
N ARG A 99 -15.34 -14.08 12.34
CA ARG A 99 -15.70 -14.27 10.92
C ARG A 99 -15.93 -12.94 10.20
N ILE A 100 -16.58 -11.96 10.83
CA ILE A 100 -16.73 -10.60 10.27
C ILE A 100 -15.35 -9.97 10.10
N ALA A 101 -14.48 -10.01 11.12
CA ALA A 101 -13.13 -9.47 11.04
C ALA A 101 -12.31 -10.11 9.90
N ASN A 102 -12.37 -11.44 9.76
CA ASN A 102 -11.71 -12.15 8.67
C ASN A 102 -12.23 -11.72 7.30
N GLN A 103 -13.54 -11.56 7.14
CA GLN A 103 -14.11 -11.12 5.88
C GLN A 103 -13.76 -9.67 5.53
N LEU A 104 -13.73 -8.76 6.50
CA LEU A 104 -13.24 -7.39 6.31
C LEU A 104 -11.79 -7.39 5.84
N ASN A 105 -10.93 -8.13 6.52
CA ASN A 105 -9.51 -8.24 6.18
C ASN A 105 -9.31 -8.87 4.80
N GLU A 106 -10.15 -9.83 4.41
CA GLU A 106 -10.15 -10.40 3.07
C GLU A 106 -10.54 -9.36 2.01
N ILE A 107 -11.61 -8.58 2.24
CA ILE A 107 -12.02 -7.50 1.33
C ILE A 107 -10.88 -6.47 1.15
N ILE A 108 -10.19 -6.11 2.23
CA ILE A 108 -9.04 -5.19 2.18
C ILE A 108 -7.88 -5.80 1.39
N ARG A 109 -7.60 -7.09 1.62
CA ARG A 109 -6.53 -7.82 0.92
C ARG A 109 -6.79 -7.89 -0.58
N ILE A 110 -7.99 -8.27 -1.00
CA ILE A 110 -8.32 -8.43 -2.43
C ILE A 110 -8.47 -7.09 -3.16
N THR A 111 -8.78 -6.01 -2.46
CA THR A 111 -8.76 -4.66 -3.03
C THR A 111 -7.35 -4.07 -3.13
N ASN A 112 -6.33 -4.79 -2.61
CA ASN A 112 -4.90 -4.51 -2.70
C ASN A 112 -4.53 -3.04 -2.41
N THR A 113 -5.21 -2.44 -1.44
CA THR A 113 -4.88 -1.09 -0.96
C THR A 113 -3.73 -1.19 0.03
N ALA A 114 -2.52 -1.47 -0.45
CA ALA A 114 -1.30 -1.46 0.37
C ALA A 114 -1.09 -0.11 1.12
N GLU A 115 -1.79 0.94 0.69
CA GLU A 115 -1.77 2.30 1.27
C GLU A 115 -2.81 2.57 2.36
N ILE A 116 -3.84 1.71 2.55
CA ILE A 116 -4.93 1.97 3.50
C ILE A 116 -4.90 0.90 4.60
N ALA A 117 -3.91 1.02 5.49
CA ALA A 117 -3.70 0.14 6.63
C ALA A 117 -4.71 0.45 7.77
N GLN A 118 -5.98 0.16 7.53
CA GLN A 118 -6.96 0.03 8.61
C GLN A 118 -7.11 -1.45 8.93
N GLU A 119 -6.65 -1.85 10.11
CA GLU A 119 -6.78 -3.23 10.58
C GLU A 119 -8.04 -3.36 11.44
N TYR A 120 -8.79 -4.43 11.18
CA TYR A 120 -9.96 -4.81 11.98
C TYR A 120 -9.57 -6.04 12.80
N GLY A 121 -9.45 -5.86 14.12
CA GLY A 121 -9.14 -6.93 15.06
C GLY A 121 -10.39 -7.38 15.83
N ASP A 122 -10.40 -8.65 16.24
CA ASP A 122 -11.28 -9.17 17.29
C ASP A 122 -10.57 -9.03 18.65
N SER A 123 -11.34 -8.92 19.73
CA SER A 123 -10.89 -8.90 21.12
C SER A 123 -10.01 -10.10 21.52
N SER A 124 -10.09 -11.21 20.78
CA SER A 124 -9.31 -12.43 21.01
C SER A 124 -7.91 -12.41 20.37
N ASP A 125 -7.65 -11.53 19.41
CA ASP A 125 -6.37 -11.43 18.69
C ASP A 125 -5.37 -10.45 19.37
N GLU A 126 -5.69 -9.91 20.55
CA GLU A 126 -4.80 -8.99 21.30
C GLU A 126 -3.51 -9.66 21.83
N ALA A 127 -3.37 -10.99 21.72
CA ALA A 127 -2.29 -11.73 22.38
C ALA A 127 -1.09 -12.15 21.49
N ASP A 128 -1.19 -12.25 20.16
CA ASP A 128 -0.21 -13.04 19.39
C ASP A 128 0.37 -12.35 18.15
N ILE A 129 1.27 -11.38 18.35
CA ILE A 129 2.41 -11.15 17.44
C ILE A 129 3.63 -10.73 18.28
N SER A 130 4.49 -11.70 18.62
CA SER A 130 5.79 -11.47 19.25
C SER A 130 6.84 -11.14 18.19
N VAL A 131 7.36 -9.91 18.21
CA VAL A 131 8.62 -9.58 17.56
C VAL A 131 9.60 -9.25 18.67
N ASP A 132 10.58 -10.13 18.86
CA ASP A 132 11.62 -10.01 19.89
C ASP A 132 12.44 -8.73 19.66
N MET A 133 12.08 -7.65 20.36
CA MET A 133 13.03 -6.59 20.67
C MET A 133 13.72 -6.95 21.98
N VAL A 134 14.97 -7.42 21.85
CA VAL A 134 16.02 -7.49 22.89
C VAL A 134 15.49 -7.41 24.33
N GLY A 135 15.09 -8.56 24.88
CA GLY A 135 15.09 -8.81 26.33
C GLY A 135 13.82 -8.52 27.13
N MET A 136 12.74 -7.99 26.53
CA MET A 136 11.42 -7.95 27.18
C MET A 136 10.34 -8.26 26.16
N GLY A 137 9.73 -9.46 26.27
CA GLY A 137 8.73 -10.00 25.34
C GLY A 137 7.35 -9.30 25.34
N VAL A 138 7.32 -7.96 25.36
CA VAL A 138 6.09 -7.18 25.24
C VAL A 138 5.92 -6.74 23.78
N PRO A 139 4.83 -7.13 23.09
CA PRO A 139 4.57 -6.70 21.72
C PRO A 139 4.61 -5.18 21.59
N VAL A 140 5.18 -4.66 20.50
CA VAL A 140 5.23 -3.21 20.21
C VAL A 140 3.83 -2.60 20.25
N ARG A 141 2.80 -3.34 19.81
CA ARG A 141 1.38 -2.93 19.88
C ARG A 141 0.89 -2.77 21.32
N ALA A 142 1.19 -3.72 22.20
CA ALA A 142 0.82 -3.66 23.61
C ALA A 142 1.50 -2.48 24.33
N PHE A 143 2.76 -2.19 23.98
CA PHE A 143 3.49 -1.03 24.51
C PHE A 143 2.87 0.30 24.03
N VAL A 144 2.51 0.35 22.75
CA VAL A 144 1.82 1.48 22.14
C VAL A 144 0.44 1.70 22.77
N GLU A 145 -0.31 0.65 23.09
CA GLU A 145 -1.60 0.69 23.80
C GLU A 145 -1.45 1.17 25.25
N LEU A 146 -0.47 0.65 25.98
CA LEU A 146 -0.21 1.05 27.36
C LEU A 146 0.07 2.55 27.47
N ILE A 147 0.85 3.09 26.53
CA ILE A 147 1.09 4.55 26.43
C ILE A 147 -0.19 5.31 26.06
N GLY A 148 -1.05 4.75 25.20
CA GLY A 148 -2.32 5.37 24.82
C GLY A 148 -3.29 5.52 25.97
N ASN A 149 -3.48 4.44 26.71
CA ASN A 149 -4.34 4.40 27.89
C ASN A 149 -3.80 5.32 28.99
N ALA A 150 -2.49 5.33 29.22
CA ALA A 150 -1.86 6.23 30.19
C ALA A 150 -2.03 7.71 29.83
N LEU A 151 -2.14 8.03 28.54
CA LEU A 151 -2.38 9.38 28.03
C LEU A 151 -3.87 9.73 27.86
N GLY A 152 -4.79 8.82 28.22
CA GLY A 152 -6.24 9.03 28.07
C GLY A 152 -6.73 9.10 26.62
N ILE A 153 -5.95 8.57 25.68
CA ILE A 153 -6.29 8.53 24.26
C ILE A 153 -7.08 7.24 24.02
N ASP A 154 -8.40 7.29 24.04
CA ASP A 154 -9.28 6.15 23.75
C ASP A 154 -9.27 5.88 22.23
N ARG A 155 -8.54 4.84 21.80
CA ARG A 155 -8.06 4.70 20.41
C ARG A 155 -8.94 3.93 19.45
N LYS A 156 -9.77 2.99 19.94
CA LYS A 156 -10.45 2.06 19.03
C LYS A 156 -11.94 2.35 19.01
N LYS A 157 -12.42 2.82 17.86
CA LYS A 157 -13.84 3.00 17.58
C LYS A 157 -14.50 1.62 17.68
N LYS A 158 -15.54 1.50 18.49
CA LYS A 158 -16.18 0.22 18.78
C LYS A 158 -17.23 -0.11 17.74
N ILE A 159 -17.29 -1.40 17.41
CA ILE A 159 -18.35 -2.02 16.61
C ILE A 159 -19.02 -3.06 17.49
N THR A 160 -20.34 -2.96 17.66
CA THR A 160 -21.15 -4.03 18.24
C THR A 160 -22.21 -4.49 17.26
N ALA A 161 -22.63 -5.75 17.42
CA ALA A 161 -23.64 -6.37 16.59
C ALA A 161 -24.66 -7.12 17.46
N ASP A 162 -25.94 -6.95 17.16
CA ASP A 162 -27.02 -7.75 17.73
C ASP A 162 -27.72 -8.51 16.61
N ILE A 163 -27.70 -9.84 16.68
CA ILE A 163 -28.36 -10.71 15.70
C ILE A 163 -29.62 -11.30 16.34
N THR A 164 -30.75 -11.16 15.66
CA THR A 164 -32.06 -11.67 16.10
C THR A 164 -32.77 -12.40 14.96
N LEU A 165 -33.73 -13.25 15.30
CA LEU A 165 -34.59 -13.94 14.33
C LEU A 165 -36.00 -13.39 14.41
N SER A 166 -36.55 -12.95 13.28
CA SER A 166 -37.93 -12.47 13.21
C SER A 166 -38.49 -12.65 11.82
N GLY A 167 -39.74 -13.10 11.71
CA GLY A 167 -40.47 -13.10 10.43
C GLY A 167 -39.89 -13.96 9.30
N GLY A 168 -39.05 -14.96 9.62
CA GLY A 168 -38.33 -15.74 8.59
C GLY A 168 -37.05 -15.05 8.10
N GLU A 169 -36.55 -14.07 8.85
CA GLU A 169 -35.32 -13.33 8.55
C GLU A 169 -34.36 -13.34 9.74
N VAL A 170 -33.08 -13.25 9.42
CA VAL A 170 -31.97 -12.92 10.32
C VAL A 170 -31.78 -11.41 10.27
N ILE A 171 -32.02 -10.75 11.39
CA ILE A 171 -31.87 -9.30 11.53
C ILE A 171 -30.58 -9.03 12.28
N LEU A 172 -29.67 -8.30 11.64
CA LEU A 172 -28.46 -7.76 12.25
C LEU A 172 -28.64 -6.27 12.51
N VAL A 173 -28.35 -5.83 13.73
CA VAL A 173 -28.25 -4.44 14.13
C VAL A 173 -26.80 -4.12 14.45
N LEU A 174 -26.18 -3.24 13.67
CA LEU A 174 -24.80 -2.80 13.83
C LEU A 174 -24.76 -1.42 14.50
N ASN A 175 -23.97 -1.32 15.57
CA ASN A 175 -23.63 -0.05 16.19
C ASN A 175 -22.15 0.22 15.94
N ILE A 176 -21.85 1.22 15.11
CA ILE A 176 -20.49 1.63 14.79
C ILE A 176 -20.27 3.01 15.38
N THR A 177 -19.19 3.18 16.14
CA THR A 177 -18.88 4.47 16.79
C THR A 177 -18.80 5.60 15.76
N GLY A 178 -19.64 6.62 15.93
CA GLY A 178 -19.71 7.78 15.03
C GLY A 178 -20.56 7.55 13.76
N ALA A 179 -21.27 6.43 13.65
CA ALA A 179 -22.19 6.14 12.56
C ALA A 179 -23.64 6.00 13.06
N PRO A 180 -24.66 6.19 12.20
CA PRO A 180 -26.01 5.77 12.53
C PRO A 180 -26.09 4.25 12.73
N VAL A 181 -27.08 3.81 13.51
CA VAL A 181 -27.38 2.39 13.67
C VAL A 181 -27.78 1.82 12.31
N GLU A 182 -27.05 0.81 11.84
CA GLU A 182 -27.37 0.14 10.58
C GLU A 182 -28.14 -1.14 10.88
N ARG A 183 -29.25 -1.35 10.16
CA ARG A 183 -30.05 -2.56 10.22
C ARG A 183 -29.96 -3.30 8.90
N VAL A 184 -29.65 -4.58 8.99
CA VAL A 184 -29.46 -5.51 7.88
C VAL A 184 -30.43 -6.67 8.06
N GLU A 185 -31.16 -7.02 7.01
CA GLU A 185 -32.14 -8.10 7.00
C GLU A 185 -31.73 -9.12 5.94
N VAL A 186 -31.56 -10.37 6.35
CA VAL A 186 -31.18 -11.48 5.48
C VAL A 186 -32.21 -12.59 5.61
N PRO A 187 -32.67 -13.22 4.52
CA PRO A 187 -33.59 -14.35 4.61
C PRO A 187 -33.02 -15.49 5.48
N LEU A 188 -33.85 -16.05 6.36
CA LEU A 188 -33.50 -17.25 7.11
C LEU A 188 -33.71 -18.48 6.22
N ASP A 189 -32.61 -19.10 5.82
CA ASP A 189 -32.60 -20.34 5.06
C ASP A 189 -32.71 -21.54 6.00
N SER A 190 -33.20 -22.65 5.46
CA SER A 190 -33.15 -23.96 6.10
C SER A 190 -31.73 -24.39 6.48
N ASP A 191 -30.74 -24.02 5.67
CA ASP A 191 -29.32 -24.14 5.99
C ASP A 191 -28.81 -22.82 6.58
N LEU A 192 -28.61 -22.81 7.89
CA LEU A 192 -28.20 -21.62 8.63
C LEU A 192 -26.86 -21.04 8.15
N GLU A 193 -25.96 -21.86 7.58
CA GLU A 193 -24.68 -21.39 7.05
C GLU A 193 -24.87 -20.50 5.81
N VAL A 194 -25.93 -20.71 5.02
CA VAL A 194 -26.27 -19.85 3.86
C VAL A 194 -26.64 -18.45 4.35
N SER A 195 -27.57 -18.36 5.31
CA SER A 195 -27.95 -17.08 5.92
C SER A 195 -26.77 -16.40 6.60
N LEU A 196 -25.90 -17.16 7.28
CA LEU A 196 -24.72 -16.61 7.94
C LEU A 196 -23.75 -16.01 6.92
N ARG A 197 -23.44 -16.68 5.81
CA ARG A 197 -22.53 -16.13 4.78
C ARG A 197 -23.05 -14.82 4.18
N GLN A 198 -24.34 -14.75 3.90
CA GLN A 198 -24.96 -13.52 3.42
C GLN A 198 -24.90 -12.43 4.50
N LEU A 199 -25.23 -12.76 5.75
CA LEU A 199 -25.15 -11.83 6.88
C LEU A 199 -23.74 -11.25 7.06
N LEU A 200 -22.70 -12.10 7.02
CA LEU A 200 -21.30 -11.66 7.17
C LEU A 200 -20.89 -10.72 6.03
N THR A 201 -21.36 -10.99 4.82
CA THR A 201 -21.12 -10.13 3.64
C THR A 201 -21.78 -8.77 3.82
N GLU A 202 -23.07 -8.73 4.13
CA GLU A 202 -23.80 -7.49 4.34
C GLU A 202 -23.29 -6.70 5.56
N ALA A 203 -22.90 -7.40 6.63
CA ALA A 203 -22.25 -6.79 7.79
C ALA A 203 -20.93 -6.12 7.42
N SER A 204 -20.07 -6.81 6.67
CA SER A 204 -18.77 -6.30 6.26
C SER A 204 -18.91 -5.09 5.33
N GLU A 205 -19.83 -5.14 4.37
CA GLU A 205 -20.15 -4.01 3.49
C GLU A 205 -20.70 -2.82 4.28
N ALA A 206 -21.62 -3.04 5.23
CA ALA A 206 -22.16 -2.01 6.11
C ALA A 206 -21.08 -1.37 7.00
N ILE A 207 -20.16 -2.17 7.55
CA ILE A 207 -19.02 -1.67 8.33
C ILE A 207 -18.14 -0.80 7.43
N LEU A 208 -17.71 -1.29 6.26
CA LEU A 208 -16.83 -0.54 5.35
C LEU A 208 -17.49 0.75 4.85
N LYS A 209 -18.81 0.78 4.65
CA LYS A 209 -19.56 1.98 4.25
C LYS A 209 -19.29 3.17 5.19
N TYR A 210 -19.15 2.92 6.49
CA TYR A 210 -18.91 3.97 7.49
C TYR A 210 -17.45 4.10 7.90
N THR A 211 -16.67 3.03 7.77
CA THR A 211 -15.30 2.98 8.29
C THR A 211 -14.24 3.19 7.21
N ASN A 212 -14.49 2.75 5.97
CA ASN A 212 -13.54 2.82 4.86
C ASN A 212 -14.24 2.83 3.48
N GLU A 213 -14.75 4.01 3.09
CA GLU A 213 -15.47 4.22 1.83
C GLU A 213 -14.65 3.88 0.59
N SER A 214 -13.34 4.10 0.63
CA SER A 214 -12.43 3.83 -0.49
C SER A 214 -12.30 2.34 -0.78
N VAL A 215 -12.19 1.51 0.27
CA VAL A 215 -12.13 0.05 0.13
C VAL A 215 -13.47 -0.48 -0.40
N LEU A 216 -14.60 -0.04 0.17
CA LEU A 216 -15.91 -0.50 -0.30
C LEU A 216 -16.17 -0.15 -1.77
N SER A 217 -15.80 1.07 -2.16
CA SER A 217 -15.88 1.55 -3.54
C SER A 217 -15.10 0.66 -4.51
N GLN A 218 -13.86 0.30 -4.15
CA GLN A 218 -13.02 -0.58 -4.96
C GLN A 218 -13.54 -2.01 -4.98
N TYR A 219 -14.07 -2.51 -3.86
CA TYR A 219 -14.68 -3.82 -3.76
C TYR A 219 -15.86 -3.96 -4.73
N TYR A 220 -16.77 -2.97 -4.77
CA TYR A 220 -17.89 -2.96 -5.70
C TYR A 220 -17.43 -2.84 -7.16
N SER A 221 -16.51 -1.94 -7.46
CA SER A 221 -16.15 -1.61 -8.85
C SER A 221 -15.19 -2.63 -9.51
N ASN A 222 -14.27 -3.22 -8.74
CA ASN A 222 -13.19 -4.07 -9.26
C ASN A 222 -13.41 -5.56 -8.97
N HIS A 223 -13.77 -5.90 -7.73
CA HIS A 223 -13.92 -7.30 -7.30
C HIS A 223 -15.29 -7.86 -7.66
N LEU A 224 -16.37 -7.30 -7.10
CA LEU A 224 -17.73 -7.74 -7.41
C LEU A 224 -18.16 -7.35 -8.82
N ARG A 225 -17.64 -6.22 -9.33
CA ARG A 225 -18.03 -5.61 -10.61
C ARG A 225 -19.54 -5.35 -10.68
N ASP A 226 -20.14 -5.06 -9.53
CA ASP A 226 -21.58 -4.86 -9.36
C ASP A 226 -21.93 -3.38 -9.60
N GLY A 227 -22.49 -3.12 -10.78
CA GLY A 227 -22.86 -1.76 -11.17
C GLY A 227 -23.95 -1.14 -10.29
N GLU A 228 -24.89 -1.93 -9.77
CA GLU A 228 -25.99 -1.42 -8.96
C GLU A 228 -25.51 -1.01 -7.57
N LYS A 229 -24.67 -1.84 -6.94
CA LYS A 229 -24.02 -1.52 -5.67
C LYS A 229 -23.11 -0.29 -5.81
N SER A 230 -22.29 -0.21 -6.87
CA SER A 230 -21.45 0.97 -7.13
C SER A 230 -22.28 2.26 -7.26
N ILE A 231 -23.41 2.20 -7.97
CA ILE A 231 -24.31 3.35 -8.14
C ILE A 231 -25.01 3.73 -6.82
N LYS A 232 -25.50 2.75 -6.06
CA LYS A 232 -26.13 2.98 -4.74
C LYS A 232 -25.14 3.63 -3.78
N PHE A 233 -23.90 3.16 -3.77
CA PHE A 233 -22.84 3.71 -2.93
C PHE A 233 -22.42 5.11 -3.37
N ALA A 234 -22.28 5.38 -4.67
CA ALA A 234 -22.00 6.72 -5.18
C ALA A 234 -23.05 7.75 -4.72
N ARG A 235 -24.34 7.38 -4.71
CA ARG A 235 -25.40 8.25 -4.18
C ARG A 235 -25.24 8.54 -2.68
N TYR A 236 -24.88 7.52 -1.89
CA TYR A 236 -24.59 7.70 -0.47
C TYR A 236 -23.44 8.69 -0.25
N VAL A 237 -22.34 8.56 -1.01
CA VAL A 237 -21.18 9.47 -0.91
C VAL A 237 -21.58 10.91 -1.28
N LEU A 238 -22.40 11.10 -2.32
CA LEU A 238 -22.90 12.43 -2.73
C LEU A 238 -23.74 13.11 -1.64
N ASP A 239 -24.57 12.35 -0.93
CA ASP A 239 -25.41 12.88 0.15
C ASP A 239 -24.58 13.21 1.39
N LYS A 240 -23.73 12.27 1.82
CA LYS A 240 -22.90 12.40 3.03
C LYS A 240 -21.87 13.51 2.92
N HIS A 241 -21.22 13.64 1.76
CA HIS A 241 -20.10 14.57 1.56
C HIS A 241 -20.51 15.81 0.76
N LYS A 242 -21.80 16.18 0.85
CA LYS A 242 -22.33 17.36 0.16
C LYS A 242 -21.52 18.61 0.51
N GLY A 243 -21.08 19.34 -0.50
CA GLY A 243 -20.22 20.52 -0.38
C GLY A 243 -18.72 20.21 -0.46
N ASN A 244 -18.31 18.95 -0.45
CA ASN A 244 -16.93 18.56 -0.77
C ASN A 244 -16.81 18.23 -2.26
N SER A 245 -16.47 19.23 -3.06
CA SER A 245 -16.42 19.13 -4.53
C SER A 245 -15.58 17.95 -5.04
N ARG A 246 -14.44 17.65 -4.39
CA ARG A 246 -13.58 16.55 -4.82
C ARG A 246 -14.22 15.19 -4.58
N LEU A 247 -14.81 14.97 -3.40
CA LEU A 247 -15.50 13.71 -3.07
C LEU A 247 -16.78 13.54 -3.90
N GLU A 248 -17.52 14.62 -4.15
CA GLU A 248 -18.68 14.60 -5.04
C GLU A 248 -18.29 14.19 -6.46
N ALA A 249 -17.24 14.81 -7.03
CA ALA A 249 -16.73 14.46 -8.35
C ALA A 249 -16.21 13.01 -8.42
N GLN A 250 -15.56 12.51 -7.36
CA GLN A 250 -15.18 11.09 -7.26
C GLN A 250 -16.40 10.17 -7.22
N ALA A 251 -17.46 10.54 -6.51
CA ALA A 251 -18.70 9.77 -6.49
C ALA A 251 -19.37 9.71 -7.87
N PHE A 252 -19.34 10.80 -8.64
CA PHE A 252 -19.80 10.78 -10.04
C PHE A 252 -18.96 9.84 -10.92
N ALA A 253 -17.65 9.75 -10.71
CA ALA A 253 -16.81 8.77 -11.40
C ALA A 253 -17.21 7.33 -11.04
N GLN A 254 -17.47 7.04 -9.76
CA GLN A 254 -17.95 5.73 -9.31
C GLN A 254 -19.32 5.38 -9.90
N TRP A 255 -20.24 6.34 -9.95
CA TRP A 255 -21.54 6.17 -10.60
C TRP A 255 -21.35 5.82 -12.09
N ALA A 256 -20.49 6.57 -12.79
CA ALA A 256 -20.21 6.31 -14.20
C ALA A 256 -19.63 4.90 -14.41
N ALA A 257 -18.68 4.46 -13.58
CA ALA A 257 -18.13 3.11 -13.61
C ALA A 257 -19.22 2.04 -13.40
N GLY A 258 -20.14 2.24 -12.46
CA GLY A 258 -21.27 1.33 -12.28
C GLY A 258 -22.20 1.27 -13.50
N LEU A 259 -22.49 2.41 -14.13
CA LEU A 259 -23.29 2.45 -15.37
C LEU A 259 -22.57 1.77 -16.55
N GLN A 260 -21.24 1.85 -16.61
CA GLN A 260 -20.44 1.16 -17.60
C GLN A 260 -20.52 -0.36 -17.46
N ARG A 261 -20.48 -0.88 -16.22
CA ARG A 261 -20.70 -2.32 -15.96
C ARG A 261 -22.05 -2.79 -16.47
N MET A 262 -23.07 -1.94 -16.37
CA MET A 262 -24.41 -2.19 -16.91
C MET A 262 -24.55 -1.88 -18.42
N LYS A 263 -23.45 -1.56 -19.12
CA LYS A 263 -23.42 -1.16 -20.55
C LYS A 263 -24.24 0.10 -20.88
N LYS A 264 -24.58 0.93 -19.89
CA LYS A 264 -25.35 2.18 -20.05
C LYS A 264 -24.42 3.36 -20.35
N LEU A 265 -23.70 3.30 -21.47
CA LEU A 265 -22.59 4.21 -21.79
C LEU A 265 -23.00 5.69 -21.89
N ALA A 266 -24.15 6.01 -22.48
CA ALA A 266 -24.61 7.40 -22.60
C ALA A 266 -24.92 8.03 -21.24
N ALA A 267 -25.56 7.27 -20.34
CA ALA A 267 -25.83 7.71 -18.98
C ALA A 267 -24.51 7.85 -18.18
N ALA A 268 -23.55 6.95 -18.37
CA ALA A 268 -22.24 7.06 -17.76
C ALA A 268 -21.52 8.35 -18.18
N GLU A 269 -21.55 8.67 -19.48
CA GLU A 269 -20.96 9.90 -20.01
C GLU A 269 -21.59 11.16 -19.39
N GLN A 270 -22.92 11.16 -19.20
CA GLN A 270 -23.60 12.25 -18.49
C GLN A 270 -23.09 12.41 -17.05
N LYS A 271 -22.90 11.32 -16.32
CA LYS A 271 -22.37 11.37 -14.95
C LYS A 271 -20.94 11.86 -14.89
N ILE A 272 -20.11 11.48 -15.85
CA ILE A 272 -18.74 12.01 -15.97
C ILE A 272 -18.77 13.53 -16.17
N ARG A 273 -19.64 14.04 -17.04
CA ARG A 273 -19.77 15.48 -17.28
C ARG A 273 -20.20 16.24 -16.03
N GLN A 274 -21.18 15.71 -15.29
CA GLN A 274 -21.59 16.26 -13.99
C GLN A 274 -20.43 16.32 -12.99
N GLY A 275 -19.62 15.27 -12.90
CA GLY A 275 -18.43 15.27 -12.04
C GLY A 275 -17.38 16.31 -12.47
N ILE A 276 -17.17 16.47 -13.79
CA ILE A 276 -16.19 17.44 -14.33
C ILE A 276 -16.63 18.88 -14.10
N GLU A 277 -17.93 19.16 -14.16
CA GLU A 277 -18.51 20.47 -13.82
C GLU A 277 -18.23 20.85 -12.35
N ILE A 278 -18.14 19.87 -11.46
CA ILE A 278 -17.85 20.07 -10.04
C ILE A 278 -16.35 20.19 -9.77
N ASP A 279 -15.56 19.20 -10.22
CA ASP A 279 -14.10 19.21 -10.11
C ASP A 279 -13.47 18.51 -11.32
N SER A 280 -12.98 19.33 -12.25
CA SER A 280 -12.35 18.88 -13.49
C SER A 280 -10.96 18.25 -13.31
N THR A 281 -10.42 18.18 -12.08
CA THR A 281 -9.10 17.62 -11.76
C THR A 281 -9.15 16.19 -11.23
N VAL A 282 -10.34 15.63 -11.03
CA VAL A 282 -10.47 14.23 -10.57
C VAL A 282 -10.12 13.26 -11.70
N SER A 283 -8.95 12.63 -11.57
CA SER A 283 -8.39 11.66 -12.53
C SER A 283 -9.37 10.54 -12.91
N ALA A 284 -10.10 9.98 -11.94
CA ALA A 284 -11.02 8.87 -12.14
C ALA A 284 -12.17 9.17 -13.13
N LEU A 285 -12.57 10.44 -13.30
CA LEU A 285 -13.57 10.84 -14.29
C LEU A 285 -13.04 10.62 -15.72
N TYR A 286 -11.78 10.93 -15.95
CA TYR A 286 -11.14 10.76 -17.26
C TYR A 286 -10.78 9.31 -17.54
N THR A 287 -10.40 8.52 -16.52
CA THR A 287 -10.27 7.06 -16.65
C THR A 287 -11.62 6.41 -16.99
N SER A 288 -12.72 6.87 -16.37
CA SER A 288 -14.05 6.40 -16.73
C SER A 288 -14.38 6.81 -18.17
N TRP A 289 -14.04 8.03 -18.59
CA TRP A 289 -14.31 8.48 -19.96
C TRP A 289 -13.50 7.71 -20.99
N SER A 290 -12.24 7.38 -20.69
CA SER A 290 -11.42 6.57 -21.60
C SER A 290 -12.04 5.20 -21.85
N PHE A 291 -12.60 4.56 -20.81
CA PHE A 291 -13.32 3.30 -20.96
C PHE A 291 -14.55 3.42 -21.88
N ILE A 292 -15.30 4.54 -21.83
CA ILE A 292 -16.42 4.76 -22.75
C ILE A 292 -15.95 4.82 -24.20
N TYR A 293 -14.83 5.52 -24.45
CA TYR A 293 -14.26 5.59 -25.80
C TYR A 293 -13.73 4.24 -26.27
N GLU A 294 -13.06 3.48 -25.39
CA GLU A 294 -12.59 2.12 -25.67
C GLU A 294 -13.75 1.19 -26.07
N GLN A 295 -14.86 1.21 -25.31
CA GLN A 295 -16.07 0.42 -25.62
C GLN A 295 -16.75 0.84 -26.93
N ARG A 296 -16.45 2.05 -27.46
CA ARG A 296 -16.91 2.53 -28.77
C ARG A 296 -15.90 2.29 -29.89
N GLY A 297 -14.74 1.71 -29.59
CA GLY A 297 -13.64 1.52 -30.55
C GLY A 297 -12.84 2.80 -30.87
N ASP A 298 -13.07 3.88 -30.12
CA ASP A 298 -12.42 5.18 -30.35
C ASP A 298 -11.14 5.30 -29.49
N PHE A 299 -10.15 4.49 -29.85
CA PHE A 299 -8.93 4.32 -29.06
C PHE A 299 -8.08 5.61 -28.97
N ASP A 300 -8.15 6.49 -29.97
CA ASP A 300 -7.44 7.77 -29.93
C ASP A 300 -7.97 8.70 -28.83
N ASN A 301 -9.29 8.82 -28.73
CA ASN A 301 -9.90 9.59 -27.66
C ASN A 301 -9.72 8.91 -26.30
N ALA A 302 -9.74 7.57 -26.24
CA ALA A 302 -9.43 6.83 -25.01
C ALA A 302 -8.01 7.12 -24.52
N ILE A 303 -7.01 7.06 -25.40
CA ILE A 303 -5.61 7.42 -25.11
C ILE A 303 -5.51 8.87 -24.62
N ARG A 304 -6.21 9.81 -25.28
CA ARG A 304 -6.23 11.22 -24.85
C ARG A 304 -6.80 11.38 -23.45
N MET A 305 -7.89 10.68 -23.11
CA MET A 305 -8.49 10.72 -21.78
C MET A 305 -7.60 10.07 -20.72
N ASN A 306 -6.95 8.93 -21.01
CA ASN A 306 -5.97 8.32 -20.09
C ASN A 306 -4.76 9.23 -19.84
N LYS A 307 -4.23 9.92 -20.87
CA LYS A 307 -3.17 10.93 -20.70
C LYS A 307 -3.63 12.08 -19.79
N LYS A 308 -4.86 12.56 -19.98
CA LYS A 308 -5.44 13.60 -19.13
C LYS A 308 -5.62 13.12 -17.69
N ALA A 309 -6.11 11.90 -17.48
CA ALA A 309 -6.22 11.26 -16.16
C ALA A 309 -4.86 11.24 -15.44
N LEU A 310 -3.80 10.76 -16.12
CA LEU A 310 -2.44 10.69 -15.57
C LEU A 310 -1.86 12.07 -15.24
N SER A 311 -2.20 13.11 -16.01
CA SER A 311 -1.70 14.47 -15.76
C SER A 311 -2.18 15.10 -14.45
N PHE A 312 -3.29 14.60 -13.89
CA PHE A 312 -3.82 15.03 -12.60
C PHE A 312 -3.27 14.23 -11.41
N LEU A 313 -2.44 13.21 -11.65
CA LEU A 313 -1.85 12.40 -10.59
C LEU A 313 -0.53 13.02 -10.13
N GLY A 314 -0.54 13.63 -8.94
CA GLY A 314 0.65 14.17 -8.29
C GLY A 314 1.63 13.08 -7.78
N PRO A 315 2.77 13.48 -7.17
CA PRO A 315 3.71 12.54 -6.56
C PRO A 315 3.05 11.64 -5.52
N ASP A 316 2.19 12.21 -4.68
CA ASP A 316 1.50 11.54 -3.56
C ASP A 316 0.22 10.79 -3.96
N ALA A 317 -0.11 10.75 -5.25
CA ALA A 317 -1.26 9.99 -5.72
C ALA A 317 -1.00 8.47 -5.60
N PRO A 318 -2.00 7.66 -5.22
CA PRO A 318 -1.86 6.22 -5.11
C PRO A 318 -1.21 5.62 -6.35
N ILE A 319 -0.15 4.84 -6.13
CA ILE A 319 0.67 4.28 -7.22
C ILE A 319 -0.17 3.44 -8.19
N LEU A 320 -1.19 2.75 -7.67
CA LEU A 320 -2.13 1.92 -8.42
C LEU A 320 -2.86 2.70 -9.53
N TRP A 321 -3.16 3.98 -9.33
CA TRP A 321 -3.84 4.79 -10.35
C TRP A 321 -2.93 5.09 -11.54
N LYS A 322 -1.62 5.27 -11.29
CA LYS A 322 -0.61 5.45 -12.35
C LYS A 322 -0.40 4.13 -13.11
N ILE A 323 -0.30 3.01 -12.38
CA ILE A 323 -0.20 1.66 -12.96
C ILE A 323 -1.39 1.39 -13.89
N THR A 324 -2.61 1.61 -13.40
CA THR A 324 -3.85 1.41 -14.17
C THR A 324 -3.90 2.31 -15.40
N GLY A 325 -3.53 3.60 -15.26
CA GLY A 325 -3.48 4.52 -16.39
C GLY A 325 -2.51 4.09 -17.49
N PHE A 326 -1.30 3.65 -17.12
CA PHE A 326 -0.34 3.11 -18.10
C PHE A 326 -0.81 1.80 -18.71
N ASN A 327 -1.37 0.88 -17.94
CA ASN A 327 -1.94 -0.35 -18.48
C ASN A 327 -3.05 -0.07 -19.49
N ASN A 328 -3.98 0.83 -19.17
CA ASN A 328 -5.06 1.22 -20.08
C ASN A 328 -4.52 1.87 -21.35
N MET A 329 -3.47 2.69 -21.25
CA MET A 329 -2.80 3.20 -22.45
C MET A 329 -2.25 2.06 -23.31
N GLY A 330 -1.59 1.07 -22.70
CA GLY A 330 -1.09 -0.11 -23.39
C GLY A 330 -2.21 -0.84 -24.15
N VAL A 331 -3.32 -1.13 -23.46
CA VAL A 331 -4.51 -1.80 -24.05
C VAL A 331 -5.06 -1.02 -25.23
N ASN A 332 -5.18 0.31 -25.11
CA ASN A 332 -5.69 1.13 -26.21
C ASN A 332 -4.72 1.21 -27.41
N PHE A 333 -3.40 1.10 -27.20
CA PHE A 333 -2.44 0.97 -28.30
C PHE A 333 -2.45 -0.42 -28.93
N SER A 334 -2.67 -1.46 -28.12
CA SER A 334 -2.84 -2.85 -28.57
C SER A 334 -4.02 -2.97 -29.52
N PHE A 335 -5.20 -2.45 -29.15
CA PHE A 335 -6.38 -2.45 -30.02
C PHE A 335 -6.20 -1.64 -31.32
N LYS A 336 -5.23 -0.72 -31.36
CA LYS A 336 -4.83 -0.02 -32.60
C LYS A 336 -3.84 -0.81 -33.46
N GLY A 337 -3.41 -2.00 -33.03
CA GLY A 337 -2.34 -2.77 -33.65
C GLY A 337 -0.94 -2.19 -33.47
N ASN A 338 -0.76 -1.26 -32.52
CA ASN A 338 0.54 -0.63 -32.25
C ASN A 338 1.24 -1.33 -31.07
N HIS A 339 1.74 -2.54 -31.35
CA HIS A 339 2.35 -3.44 -30.37
C HIS A 339 3.54 -2.82 -29.64
N ASP A 340 4.41 -2.08 -30.34
CA ASP A 340 5.57 -1.42 -29.72
C ASP A 340 5.16 -0.39 -28.67
N SER A 341 4.13 0.42 -28.97
CA SER A 341 3.60 1.39 -28.02
C SER A 341 2.87 0.71 -26.87
N ALA A 342 2.13 -0.37 -27.14
CA ALA A 342 1.47 -1.16 -26.12
C ALA A 342 2.48 -1.68 -25.08
N ILE A 343 3.51 -2.39 -25.55
CA ILE A 343 4.62 -2.91 -24.74
C ILE A 343 5.33 -1.80 -23.97
N TYR A 344 5.57 -0.64 -24.59
CA TYR A 344 6.18 0.50 -23.91
C TYR A 344 5.38 0.94 -22.68
N TYR A 345 4.06 1.05 -22.80
CA TYR A 345 3.21 1.47 -21.69
C TYR A 345 3.01 0.37 -20.64
N TYR A 346 2.96 -0.90 -21.03
CA TYR A 346 2.98 -2.01 -20.06
C TYR A 346 4.28 -2.04 -19.25
N LYS A 347 5.44 -1.80 -19.89
CA LYS A 347 6.73 -1.66 -19.19
C LYS A 347 6.74 -0.48 -18.21
N LYS A 348 6.05 0.63 -18.53
CA LYS A 348 5.87 1.74 -17.57
C LYS A 348 5.06 1.33 -16.36
N ALA A 349 4.02 0.52 -16.52
CA ALA A 349 3.26 -0.02 -15.39
C ALA A 349 4.15 -0.94 -14.52
N LEU A 350 4.89 -1.86 -15.16
CA LEU A 350 5.81 -2.79 -14.47
C LEU A 350 7.00 -2.10 -13.79
N ALA A 351 7.41 -0.93 -14.27
CA ALA A 351 8.44 -0.11 -13.61
C ALA A 351 7.96 0.48 -12.28
N LEU A 352 6.65 0.64 -12.09
CA LEU A 352 6.06 1.09 -10.83
C LEU A 352 5.75 -0.08 -9.89
N ASP A 353 5.28 -1.20 -10.44
CA ASP A 353 5.08 -2.45 -9.72
C ASP A 353 5.46 -3.65 -10.62
N GLY A 354 6.63 -4.22 -10.36
CA GLY A 354 7.14 -5.37 -11.10
C GLY A 354 6.33 -6.65 -10.91
N LYS A 355 5.36 -6.67 -9.99
CA LYS A 355 4.45 -7.79 -9.75
C LYS A 355 3.06 -7.56 -10.35
N PHE A 356 2.83 -6.47 -11.08
CA PHE A 356 1.54 -6.19 -11.70
C PHE A 356 1.27 -7.16 -12.87
N ASN A 357 0.67 -8.30 -12.54
CA ASN A 357 0.54 -9.46 -13.39
C ASN A 357 -0.23 -9.22 -14.71
N PHE A 358 -1.21 -8.30 -14.71
CA PHE A 358 -1.96 -7.91 -15.91
C PHE A 358 -1.07 -7.29 -16.99
N ALA A 359 -0.05 -6.50 -16.63
CA ALA A 359 0.84 -5.91 -17.64
C ALA A 359 1.76 -6.96 -18.27
N SER A 360 2.27 -7.93 -17.50
CA SER A 360 3.02 -9.06 -18.07
C SER A 360 2.14 -9.92 -18.96
N TYR A 361 0.90 -10.22 -18.54
CA TYR A 361 -0.05 -10.93 -19.39
C TYR A 361 -0.31 -10.20 -20.71
N ASN A 362 -0.65 -8.91 -20.65
CA ASN A 362 -0.93 -8.14 -21.85
C ASN A 362 0.30 -8.06 -22.77
N MET A 363 1.52 -7.92 -22.22
CA MET A 363 2.76 -8.01 -23.02
C MET A 363 2.91 -9.38 -23.69
N ALA A 364 2.52 -10.46 -23.03
CA ALA A 364 2.53 -11.78 -23.63
C ALA A 364 1.58 -11.88 -24.83
N CYS A 365 0.36 -11.31 -24.72
CA CYS A 365 -0.56 -11.20 -25.86
C CYS A 365 0.08 -10.45 -27.03
N GLU A 366 0.72 -9.30 -26.77
CA GLU A 366 1.44 -8.57 -27.83
C GLU A 366 2.54 -9.41 -28.48
N TYR A 367 3.34 -10.13 -27.69
CA TYR A 367 4.37 -11.01 -28.23
C TYR A 367 3.80 -12.20 -29.02
N SER A 368 2.65 -12.74 -28.59
CA SER A 368 1.91 -13.77 -29.34
C SER A 368 1.47 -13.24 -30.71
N LEU A 369 0.85 -12.07 -30.74
CA LEU A 369 0.38 -11.41 -31.97
C LEU A 369 1.53 -11.08 -32.94
N MET A 370 2.72 -10.78 -32.43
CA MET A 370 3.93 -10.57 -33.23
C MET A 370 4.67 -11.86 -33.60
N GLY A 371 4.25 -13.03 -33.11
CA GLY A 371 4.91 -14.32 -33.33
C GLY A 371 6.18 -14.56 -32.51
N ASP A 372 6.49 -13.71 -31.52
CA ASP A 372 7.63 -13.88 -30.61
C ASP A 372 7.26 -14.85 -29.48
N THR A 373 7.32 -16.14 -29.82
CA THR A 373 6.91 -17.24 -28.92
C THR A 373 7.74 -17.27 -27.62
N ILE A 374 9.04 -16.95 -27.70
CA ILE A 374 9.92 -17.01 -26.53
C ILE A 374 9.51 -15.94 -25.51
N ARG A 375 9.37 -14.68 -25.95
CA ARG A 375 8.99 -13.60 -25.04
C ARG A 375 7.56 -13.72 -24.55
N CYS A 376 6.64 -14.24 -25.37
CA CYS A 376 5.28 -14.56 -24.95
C CYS A 376 5.30 -15.49 -23.73
N LEU A 377 6.01 -16.63 -23.83
CA LEU A 377 6.07 -17.62 -22.75
C LEU A 377 6.81 -17.10 -21.51
N ASP A 378 7.86 -16.29 -21.69
CA ASP A 378 8.58 -15.65 -20.58
C ASP A 378 7.70 -14.66 -19.80
N GLU A 379 6.87 -13.87 -20.48
CA GLU A 379 5.94 -12.95 -19.83
C GLU A 379 4.73 -13.67 -19.22
N LEU A 380 4.22 -14.75 -19.83
CA LEU A 380 3.19 -15.60 -19.23
C LEU A 380 3.67 -16.23 -17.92
N GLU A 381 4.89 -16.75 -17.89
CA GLU A 381 5.45 -17.33 -16.66
C GLU A 381 5.52 -16.30 -15.52
N LYS A 382 5.90 -15.05 -15.83
CA LYS A 382 5.88 -13.96 -14.84
C LYS A 382 4.46 -13.64 -14.37
N ALA A 383 3.51 -13.55 -15.29
CA ALA A 383 2.11 -13.27 -14.96
C ALA A 383 1.57 -14.34 -14.00
N PHE A 384 1.78 -15.62 -14.30
CA PHE A 384 1.33 -16.74 -13.47
C PHE A 384 2.05 -16.79 -12.12
N ALA A 385 3.36 -16.55 -12.09
CA ALA A 385 4.13 -16.48 -10.84
C ALA A 385 3.61 -15.40 -9.87
N TYR A 386 2.95 -14.36 -10.40
CA TYR A 386 2.30 -13.30 -9.61
C TYR A 386 0.77 -13.43 -9.56
N GLY A 387 0.23 -14.63 -9.78
CA GLY A 387 -1.17 -14.95 -9.53
C GLY A 387 -2.15 -14.53 -10.64
N PHE A 388 -1.68 -14.37 -11.88
CA PHE A 388 -2.60 -14.26 -13.01
C PHE A 388 -3.33 -15.59 -13.22
N ASN A 389 -4.65 -15.54 -13.37
CA ASN A 389 -5.47 -16.74 -13.47
C ASN A 389 -5.25 -17.45 -14.82
N THR A 390 -4.76 -18.69 -14.76
CA THR A 390 -4.44 -19.51 -15.95
C THR A 390 -5.66 -19.81 -16.82
N ARG A 391 -6.87 -19.86 -16.25
CA ARG A 391 -8.11 -20.09 -17.01
C ARG A 391 -8.40 -18.99 -18.02
N ILE A 392 -8.03 -17.74 -17.72
CA ILE A 392 -8.21 -16.62 -18.66
C ILE A 392 -7.45 -16.89 -19.96
N VAL A 393 -6.25 -17.48 -19.87
CA VAL A 393 -5.41 -17.77 -21.03
C VAL A 393 -5.97 -18.89 -21.90
N LEU A 394 -6.72 -19.83 -21.31
CA LEU A 394 -7.39 -20.90 -22.05
C LEU A 394 -8.56 -20.40 -22.89
N GLU A 395 -9.15 -19.27 -22.52
CA GLU A 395 -10.32 -18.66 -23.16
C GLU A 395 -9.93 -17.51 -24.11
N ASP A 396 -8.65 -17.10 -24.13
CA ASP A 396 -8.17 -15.97 -24.93
C ASP A 396 -7.85 -16.37 -26.37
N GLU A 397 -8.49 -15.68 -27.33
CA GLU A 397 -8.30 -15.89 -28.77
C GLU A 397 -6.85 -15.63 -29.21
N ASP A 398 -6.16 -14.67 -28.59
CA ASP A 398 -4.77 -14.31 -28.90
C ASP A 398 -3.79 -15.44 -28.50
N MET A 399 -4.25 -16.39 -27.68
CA MET A 399 -3.44 -17.45 -27.09
C MET A 399 -3.69 -18.82 -27.71
N VAL A 400 -4.73 -18.97 -28.54
CA VAL A 400 -5.12 -20.25 -29.18
C VAL A 400 -3.95 -20.91 -29.92
N GLY A 401 -3.14 -20.11 -30.62
CA GLY A 401 -1.95 -20.58 -31.33
C GLY A 401 -0.86 -21.14 -30.42
N MET A 402 -0.82 -20.74 -29.14
CA MET A 402 0.20 -21.12 -28.17
C MET A 402 -0.19 -22.32 -27.30
N LEU A 403 -1.48 -22.65 -27.18
CA LEU A 403 -1.97 -23.67 -26.25
C LEU A 403 -1.36 -25.07 -26.48
N ASN A 404 -0.92 -25.37 -27.71
CA ASN A 404 -0.28 -26.63 -28.04
C ASN A 404 1.24 -26.67 -27.80
N HIS A 405 1.87 -25.52 -27.52
CA HIS A 405 3.30 -25.43 -27.28
C HIS A 405 3.71 -26.21 -26.01
N PRO A 406 4.77 -27.03 -26.03
CA PRO A 406 5.16 -27.86 -24.88
C PRO A 406 5.34 -27.05 -23.58
N ARG A 407 6.11 -25.95 -23.65
CA ARG A 407 6.31 -25.04 -22.50
C ARG A 407 5.01 -24.37 -22.05
N MET A 408 4.05 -24.10 -22.94
CA MET A 408 2.75 -23.54 -22.54
C MET A 408 1.98 -24.55 -21.69
N LYS A 409 1.95 -25.82 -22.11
CA LYS A 409 1.32 -26.90 -21.32
C LYS A 409 1.98 -27.07 -19.95
N GLU A 410 3.31 -27.01 -19.89
CA GLU A 410 4.06 -27.06 -18.62
C GLU A 410 3.70 -25.89 -17.70
N LEU A 411 3.64 -24.67 -18.23
CA LEU A 411 3.24 -23.49 -17.45
C LEU A 411 1.82 -23.62 -16.92
N LEU A 412 0.86 -24.02 -17.77
CA LEU A 412 -0.52 -24.24 -17.35
C LEU A 412 -0.64 -25.32 -16.27
N MET A 413 0.10 -26.43 -16.37
CA MET A 413 0.11 -27.47 -15.34
C MET A 413 0.74 -26.99 -14.04
N LYS A 414 1.85 -26.23 -14.12
CA LYS A 414 2.58 -25.70 -12.96
C LYS A 414 1.75 -24.70 -12.15
N TYR A 415 0.91 -23.92 -12.83
CA TYR A 415 0.13 -22.84 -12.23
C TYR A 415 -1.40 -23.08 -12.31
N ALA A 416 -1.84 -24.31 -12.56
CA ALA A 416 -3.25 -24.67 -12.47
C ALA A 416 -3.70 -24.49 -11.02
N GLU A 417 -4.74 -23.69 -10.80
CA GLU A 417 -5.41 -23.67 -9.50
C GLU A 417 -6.08 -25.03 -9.26
N PRO A 418 -6.01 -25.60 -8.05
CA PRO A 418 -6.58 -26.90 -7.72
C PRO A 418 -8.11 -26.94 -7.77
#